data_AF-A0A2H5E1N1-F1
#
_entry.id   AF-A0A2H5E1N1-F1
#
_cell.length_a   1.000
_cell.length_b   1.000
_cell.length_c   1.000
_cell.angle_alpha   90.00
_cell.angle_beta   90.00
_cell.angle_gamma   90.00
#
_symmetry.space_group_name_H-M   'P 1'
#
loop_
_entity.id
_entity.type
_entity.pdbx_description
1 polymer ?
#
loop_
_entity_poly.entity_id
_entity_poly.type
_entity_poly.pdbx_seq_one_letter_code
_entity_poly.pdbx_strand_id
1 'polypeptide(L)'
;MFASRPLKACLLAAMLSLPLLAHADAAQDAGAKELAATLNIDNMLPALVDRTTASGPILLQDYLGKNKIQLTPAQQKKAQTGLKGYMDGIHKLATDYFASAAVKQQFEQTVVKNLNAQFSADELKQINAFYKTPAGQKLLKQQPQIGNAIAGETLKSAEKTLLPKMQAAAETYGKSIAKK
;
A
#
# COMPACT_ATOMS: atom_id res chain seq x y z
N MET A 1 -29.54 47.91 44.76
CA MET A 1 -28.45 46.97 45.10
C MET A 1 -28.81 45.61 44.51
N PHE A 2 -28.27 45.24 43.34
CA PHE A 2 -28.44 43.89 42.77
C PHE A 2 -27.06 43.26 42.62
N ALA A 3 -26.90 42.11 43.27
CA ALA A 3 -25.63 41.42 43.44
C ALA A 3 -25.15 40.81 42.12
N SER A 4 -23.92 41.18 41.74
CA SER A 4 -23.17 40.60 40.64
C SER A 4 -22.39 39.37 41.12
N ARG A 5 -22.75 38.18 40.62
CA ARG A 5 -21.95 36.94 40.45
C ARG A 5 -22.92 35.78 40.11
N PRO A 6 -22.58 34.82 39.21
CA PRO A 6 -21.28 34.17 39.13
C PRO A 6 -20.83 33.81 37.69
N LEU A 7 -20.37 34.78 36.89
CA LEU A 7 -19.76 34.46 35.57
C LEU A 7 -18.38 33.76 35.69
N LYS A 8 -17.76 33.82 36.87
CA LYS A 8 -16.41 33.26 37.11
C LYS A 8 -16.39 31.74 37.34
N ALA A 9 -17.52 31.11 37.66
CA ALA A 9 -17.56 29.68 37.96
C ALA A 9 -17.56 28.80 36.70
N CYS A 10 -18.18 29.25 35.59
CA CYS A 10 -18.20 28.49 34.34
C CYS A 10 -16.85 28.46 33.61
N LEU A 11 -15.98 29.45 33.81
CA LEU A 11 -14.69 29.53 33.12
C LEU A 11 -13.64 28.54 33.68
N LEU A 12 -13.74 28.17 34.95
CA LEU A 12 -12.85 27.21 35.60
C LEU A 12 -13.17 25.75 35.25
N ALA A 13 -14.44 25.43 34.98
CA ALA A 13 -14.84 24.07 34.60
C ALA A 13 -14.41 23.70 33.16
N ALA A 14 -14.37 24.66 32.24
CA ALA A 14 -13.97 24.44 30.85
C ALA A 14 -12.44 24.24 30.66
N MET A 15 -11.61 24.74 31.59
CA MET A 15 -10.15 24.58 31.50
C MET A 15 -9.66 23.20 32.00
N LEU A 16 -10.46 22.47 32.79
CA LEU A 16 -10.11 21.15 33.32
C LEU A 16 -10.37 20.00 32.34
N SER A 17 -11.15 20.20 31.28
CA SER A 17 -11.45 19.17 30.28
C SER A 17 -10.49 19.16 29.08
N LEU A 18 -9.75 20.25 28.85
CA LEU A 18 -8.79 20.35 27.74
C LEU A 18 -7.60 19.36 27.83
N PRO A 19 -7.00 19.11 29.03
CA PRO A 19 -5.89 18.16 29.15
C PRO A 19 -6.30 16.71 28.83
N LEU A 20 -7.57 16.36 29.07
CA LEU A 20 -8.07 15.00 28.84
C LEU A 20 -8.21 14.69 27.33
N LEU A 21 -8.61 15.68 26.53
CA LEU A 21 -8.70 15.52 25.07
C LEU A 21 -7.31 15.43 24.43
N ALA A 22 -6.36 16.26 24.85
CA ALA A 22 -4.99 16.20 24.36
C ALA A 22 -4.26 14.89 24.74
N HIS A 23 -4.60 14.31 25.91
CA HIS A 23 -4.05 13.02 26.33
C HIS A 23 -4.63 11.84 25.55
N ALA A 24 -5.92 11.89 25.19
CA ALA A 24 -6.57 10.87 24.37
C ALA A 24 -5.95 10.81 22.95
N ASP A 25 -5.72 11.95 22.31
CA ASP A 25 -5.09 12.03 20.99
C ASP A 25 -3.65 11.47 21.02
N ALA A 26 -2.87 11.81 22.04
CA ALA A 26 -1.50 11.31 22.17
C ALA A 26 -1.42 9.79 22.41
N ALA A 27 -2.34 9.23 23.20
CA ALA A 27 -2.42 7.78 23.42
C ALA A 27 -2.85 7.04 22.16
N GLN A 28 -3.78 7.60 21.39
CA GLN A 28 -4.22 7.04 20.12
C GLN A 28 -3.09 7.04 19.08
N ASP A 29 -2.37 8.16 18.92
CA ASP A 29 -1.20 8.28 18.06
C ASP A 29 -0.12 7.23 18.38
N ALA A 30 0.18 7.06 19.68
CA ALA A 30 1.15 6.07 20.12
C ALA A 30 0.68 4.64 19.78
N GLY A 31 -0.60 4.33 20.03
CA GLY A 31 -1.19 3.04 19.67
C GLY A 31 -1.15 2.76 18.16
N ALA A 32 -1.41 3.76 17.33
CA ALA A 32 -1.36 3.63 15.87
C ALA A 32 0.07 3.41 15.37
N LYS A 33 1.06 4.14 15.89
CA LYS A 33 2.48 3.94 15.56
C LYS A 33 2.96 2.54 15.93
N GLU A 34 2.57 2.07 17.13
CA GLU A 34 2.91 0.73 17.59
C GLU A 34 2.28 -0.36 16.71
N LEU A 35 1.02 -0.18 16.31
CA LEU A 35 0.34 -1.10 15.41
C LEU A 35 1.01 -1.12 14.03
N ALA A 36 1.34 0.07 13.49
CA ALA A 36 2.03 0.18 12.22
C ALA A 36 3.37 -0.55 12.20
N ALA A 37 4.17 -0.39 13.28
CA ALA A 37 5.42 -1.13 13.44
C ALA A 37 5.19 -2.65 13.55
N THR A 38 4.17 -3.06 14.29
CA THR A 38 3.82 -4.49 14.47
C THR A 38 3.39 -5.15 13.17
N LEU A 39 2.62 -4.44 12.34
CA LEU A 39 2.19 -4.88 11.01
C LEU A 39 3.28 -4.71 9.95
N ASN A 40 4.42 -4.13 10.32
CA ASN A 40 5.55 -3.87 9.43
C ASN A 40 5.13 -3.02 8.21
N ILE A 41 4.32 -2.00 8.45
CA ILE A 41 3.79 -1.10 7.40
C ILE A 41 4.93 -0.38 6.66
N ASP A 42 6.08 -0.18 7.30
CA ASP A 42 7.26 0.43 6.68
C ASP A 42 7.80 -0.39 5.49
N ASN A 43 7.57 -1.71 5.49
CA ASN A 43 7.89 -2.57 4.36
C ASN A 43 7.00 -2.34 3.13
N MET A 44 6.02 -1.43 3.20
CA MET A 44 5.28 -0.98 2.02
C MET A 44 6.09 -0.04 1.12
N LEU A 45 7.06 0.71 1.67
CA LEU A 45 7.84 1.67 0.87
C LEU A 45 8.62 1.00 -0.28
N PRO A 46 9.32 -0.13 -0.08
CA PRO A 46 9.92 -0.89 -1.19
C PRO A 46 8.89 -1.35 -2.24
N ALA A 47 7.70 -1.79 -1.81
CA ALA A 47 6.65 -2.18 -2.75
C ALA A 47 6.15 -0.99 -3.59
N LEU A 48 6.15 0.22 -3.03
CA LEU A 48 5.86 1.45 -3.78
C LEU A 48 6.97 1.80 -4.78
N VAL A 49 8.23 1.53 -4.46
CA VAL A 49 9.35 1.65 -5.41
C VAL A 49 9.13 0.72 -6.60
N ASP A 50 8.83 -0.56 -6.34
CA ASP A 50 8.61 -1.55 -7.40
C ASP A 50 7.41 -1.18 -8.28
N ARG A 51 6.29 -0.77 -7.64
CA ARG A 51 5.10 -0.32 -8.36
C ARG A 51 5.36 0.92 -9.21
N THR A 52 6.10 1.89 -8.69
CA THR A 52 6.48 3.10 -9.43
C THR A 52 7.39 2.75 -10.60
N THR A 53 8.37 1.87 -10.37
CA THR A 53 9.27 1.36 -11.41
C THR A 53 8.49 0.68 -12.53
N ALA A 54 7.52 -0.17 -12.19
CA ALA A 54 6.68 -0.89 -13.15
C ALA A 54 5.84 0.03 -14.05
N SER A 55 5.63 1.29 -13.67
CA SER A 55 4.94 2.28 -14.51
C SER A 55 5.81 2.84 -15.65
N GLY A 56 7.12 2.64 -15.60
CA GLY A 56 8.10 3.14 -16.56
C GLY A 56 7.74 2.86 -18.03
N PRO A 57 7.49 1.60 -18.43
CA PRO A 57 7.18 1.29 -19.82
C PRO A 57 5.90 1.98 -20.31
N ILE A 58 4.91 2.14 -19.42
CA ILE A 58 3.64 2.82 -19.73
C ILE A 58 3.89 4.32 -19.97
N LEU A 59 4.71 4.96 -19.14
CA LEU A 59 5.08 6.37 -19.32
C LEU A 59 5.86 6.59 -20.63
N LEU A 60 6.77 5.68 -20.96
CA LEU A 60 7.50 5.73 -22.24
C LEU A 60 6.53 5.57 -23.43
N GLN A 61 5.60 4.62 -23.35
CA GLN A 61 4.60 4.40 -24.40
C GLN A 61 3.68 5.61 -24.56
N ASP A 62 3.20 6.18 -23.46
CA ASP A 62 2.37 7.39 -23.43
C ASP A 62 3.11 8.58 -24.07
N TYR A 63 4.40 8.77 -23.74
CA TYR A 63 5.23 9.79 -24.36
C TYR A 63 5.37 9.61 -25.87
N LEU A 64 5.67 8.39 -26.34
CA LEU A 64 5.78 8.09 -27.78
C LEU A 64 4.46 8.35 -28.50
N GLY A 65 3.34 7.92 -27.91
CA GLY A 65 2.00 8.13 -28.44
C GLY A 65 1.62 9.62 -28.53
N LYS A 66 1.76 10.37 -27.44
CA LYS A 66 1.46 11.81 -27.38
C LYS A 66 2.27 12.63 -28.39
N ASN A 67 3.53 12.25 -28.58
CA ASN A 67 4.44 12.95 -29.50
C ASN A 67 4.42 12.36 -30.92
N LYS A 68 3.53 11.40 -31.21
CA LYS A 68 3.41 10.73 -32.52
C LYS A 68 4.74 10.16 -33.03
N ILE A 69 5.60 9.70 -32.12
CA ILE A 69 6.91 9.15 -32.45
C ILE A 69 6.72 7.71 -32.93
N GLN A 70 6.96 7.49 -34.22
CA GLN A 70 6.99 6.15 -34.80
C GLN A 70 8.43 5.66 -34.88
N LEU A 71 8.74 4.58 -34.18
CA LEU A 71 10.07 4.00 -34.17
C LEU A 71 10.29 3.14 -35.42
N THR A 72 11.36 3.43 -36.17
CA THR A 72 11.85 2.52 -37.22
C THR A 72 12.35 1.21 -36.61
N PRO A 73 12.51 0.12 -37.39
CA PRO A 73 13.03 -1.15 -36.86
C PRO A 73 14.39 -1.02 -36.15
N ALA A 74 15.29 -0.18 -36.66
CA ALA A 74 16.57 0.10 -36.03
C ALA A 74 16.42 0.82 -34.68
N GLN A 75 15.48 1.77 -34.58
CA GLN A 75 15.17 2.49 -33.35
C GLN A 75 14.47 1.60 -32.32
N GLN A 76 13.60 0.69 -32.75
CA GLN A 76 12.98 -0.31 -31.86
C GLN A 76 14.04 -1.22 -31.22
N LYS A 77 15.00 -1.70 -32.02
CA LYS A 77 16.11 -2.52 -31.50
C LYS A 77 16.96 -1.74 -30.49
N LYS A 78 17.29 -0.48 -30.80
CA LYS A 78 18.00 0.41 -29.86
C LYS A 78 17.20 0.66 -28.57
N ALA A 79 15.88 0.87 -28.68
CA ALA A 79 15.00 1.07 -27.54
C ALA A 79 14.95 -0.18 -26.64
N GLN A 80 14.90 -1.38 -27.22
CA GLN A 80 14.96 -2.64 -26.44
C GLN A 80 16.28 -2.78 -25.67
N THR A 81 17.42 -2.47 -26.29
CA THR A 81 18.72 -2.50 -25.60
C THR A 81 18.82 -1.43 -24.51
N GLY A 82 18.26 -0.23 -24.76
CA GLY A 82 18.25 0.88 -23.80
C GLY A 82 17.21 0.75 -22.69
N LEU A 83 16.21 -0.13 -22.84
CA LEU A 83 15.08 -0.25 -21.93
C LEU A 83 15.54 -0.58 -20.51
N LYS A 84 16.51 -1.50 -20.36
CA LYS A 84 17.04 -1.83 -19.03
C LYS A 84 17.61 -0.59 -18.33
N GLY A 85 18.45 0.19 -19.01
CA GLY A 85 19.06 1.39 -18.43
C GLY A 85 18.02 2.46 -18.07
N TYR A 86 16.99 2.61 -18.90
CA TYR A 86 15.84 3.47 -18.58
C TYR A 86 15.11 3.00 -17.31
N MET A 87 14.83 1.71 -17.21
CA MET A 87 14.15 1.11 -16.05
C MET A 87 14.99 1.22 -14.78
N ASP A 88 16.30 0.97 -14.86
CA ASP A 88 17.25 1.16 -13.76
C ASP A 88 17.24 2.64 -13.28
N GLY A 89 17.16 3.59 -14.22
CA GLY A 89 17.05 5.02 -13.93
C GLY A 89 15.77 5.39 -13.18
N ILE A 90 14.63 4.85 -13.60
CA ILE A 90 13.35 5.05 -12.88
C ILE A 90 13.40 4.41 -11.51
N HIS A 91 13.93 3.18 -11.41
CA HIS A 91 14.05 2.49 -10.13
C HIS A 91 14.87 3.31 -9.15
N LYS A 92 15.99 3.89 -9.61
CA LYS A 92 16.80 4.79 -8.80
C LYS A 92 16.03 6.04 -8.37
N LEU A 93 15.33 6.70 -9.29
CA LEU A 93 14.51 7.89 -8.96
C LEU A 93 13.44 7.57 -7.91
N ALA A 94 12.75 6.44 -8.06
CA ALA A 94 11.74 5.98 -7.11
C ALA A 94 12.38 5.65 -5.75
N THR A 95 13.49 4.92 -5.75
CA THR A 95 14.24 4.59 -4.53
C THR A 95 14.67 5.85 -3.79
N ASP A 96 15.30 6.80 -4.48
CA ASP A 96 15.77 8.06 -3.87
C ASP A 96 14.60 8.86 -3.27
N TYR A 97 13.47 8.94 -4.00
CA TYR A 97 12.27 9.64 -3.54
C TYR A 97 11.70 9.01 -2.25
N PHE A 98 11.42 7.70 -2.26
CA PHE A 98 10.83 7.00 -1.11
C PHE A 98 11.83 6.80 0.05
N ALA A 99 13.13 6.85 -0.21
CA ALA A 99 14.15 6.81 0.84
C ALA A 99 14.31 8.15 1.57
N SER A 100 13.85 9.26 0.99
CA SER A 100 14.02 10.60 1.55
C SER A 100 13.32 10.76 2.90
N ALA A 101 13.94 11.51 3.82
CA ALA A 101 13.41 11.72 5.17
C ALA A 101 12.03 12.38 5.15
N ALA A 102 11.80 13.35 4.26
CA ALA A 102 10.52 14.03 4.13
C ALA A 102 9.40 13.07 3.70
N VAL A 103 9.65 12.19 2.73
CA VAL A 103 8.65 11.22 2.27
C VAL A 103 8.38 10.17 3.33
N LYS A 104 9.40 9.68 4.05
CA LYS A 104 9.21 8.76 5.18
C LYS A 104 8.36 9.38 6.29
N GLN A 105 8.65 10.62 6.68
CA GLN A 105 7.85 11.33 7.69
C GLN A 105 6.41 11.54 7.23
N GLN A 106 6.19 11.92 5.97
CA GLN A 106 4.85 12.05 5.41
C GLN A 106 4.11 10.71 5.37
N PHE A 107 4.82 9.62 5.04
CA PHE A 107 4.27 8.27 5.05
C PHE A 107 3.82 7.86 6.45
N GLU A 108 4.68 8.00 7.46
CA GLU A 108 4.35 7.72 8.86
C GLU A 108 3.13 8.53 9.33
N GLN A 109 3.09 9.83 9.04
CA GLN A 109 1.94 10.68 9.37
C GLN A 109 0.65 10.21 8.68
N THR A 110 0.75 9.79 7.42
CA THR A 110 -0.39 9.25 6.66
C THR A 110 -0.89 7.95 7.28
N VAL A 111 0.02 7.05 7.67
CA VAL A 111 -0.33 5.79 8.32
C VAL A 111 -1.05 6.04 9.64
N VAL A 112 -0.46 6.86 10.52
CA VAL A 112 -1.06 7.19 11.82
C VAL A 112 -2.44 7.83 11.65
N LYS A 113 -2.55 8.81 10.75
CA LYS A 113 -3.83 9.47 10.44
C LYS A 113 -4.90 8.47 10.00
N ASN A 114 -4.56 7.53 9.13
CA ASN A 114 -5.52 6.55 8.62
C ASN A 114 -5.92 5.53 9.69
N LEU A 115 -4.98 5.10 10.55
CA LEU A 115 -5.31 4.20 11.67
C LEU A 115 -6.20 4.89 12.71
N ASN A 116 -5.88 6.13 13.10
CA ASN A 116 -6.68 6.89 14.05
C ASN A 116 -8.10 7.19 13.53
N ALA A 117 -8.26 7.33 12.22
CA ALA A 117 -9.58 7.55 11.62
C ALA A 117 -10.50 6.31 11.70
N GLN A 118 -9.93 5.12 11.93
CA GLN A 118 -10.67 3.85 11.93
C GLN A 118 -10.76 3.21 13.32
N PHE A 119 -9.83 3.53 14.23
CA PHE A 119 -9.74 2.90 15.54
C PHE A 119 -9.55 3.94 16.64
N SER A 120 -10.29 3.78 17.72
CA SER A 120 -10.10 4.50 18.98
C SER A 120 -8.82 4.06 19.71
N ALA A 121 -8.39 4.84 20.70
CA ALA A 121 -7.23 4.50 21.53
C ALA A 121 -7.38 3.14 22.24
N ASP A 122 -8.58 2.83 22.76
CA ASP A 122 -8.85 1.57 23.45
C ASP A 122 -8.82 0.36 22.49
N GLU A 123 -9.33 0.51 21.28
CA GLU A 123 -9.26 -0.54 20.24
C GLU A 123 -7.80 -0.78 19.82
N LEU A 124 -7.04 0.28 19.56
CA LEU A 124 -5.61 0.17 19.22
C LEU A 124 -4.84 -0.54 20.33
N LYS A 125 -5.13 -0.22 21.60
CA LYS A 125 -4.53 -0.91 22.76
C LYS A 125 -4.85 -2.40 22.77
N GLN A 126 -6.10 -2.79 22.53
CA GLN A 126 -6.51 -4.20 22.47
C GLN A 126 -5.88 -4.95 21.30
N ILE A 127 -5.85 -4.34 20.11
CA ILE A 127 -5.24 -4.90 18.90
C ILE A 127 -3.73 -5.11 19.13
N ASN A 128 -3.04 -4.10 19.66
CA ASN A 128 -1.61 -4.22 19.98
C ASN A 128 -1.35 -5.31 21.03
N ALA A 129 -2.19 -5.39 22.07
CA ALA A 129 -2.09 -6.45 23.07
C ALA A 129 -2.24 -7.85 22.44
N PHE A 130 -3.20 -8.03 21.53
CA PHE A 130 -3.38 -9.29 20.79
C PHE A 130 -2.15 -9.64 19.96
N TYR A 131 -1.65 -8.72 19.14
CA TYR A 131 -0.51 -8.99 18.27
C TYR A 131 0.80 -9.20 19.03
N LYS A 132 0.92 -8.76 20.29
CA LYS A 132 2.04 -9.10 21.17
C LYS A 132 2.00 -10.54 21.69
N THR A 133 0.85 -11.22 21.64
CA THR A 133 0.76 -12.63 22.07
C THR A 133 1.50 -13.56 21.10
N PRO A 134 1.99 -14.73 21.54
CA PRO A 134 2.57 -15.73 20.65
C PRO A 134 1.61 -16.18 19.53
N ALA A 135 0.31 -16.25 19.82
CA ALA A 135 -0.72 -16.58 18.84
C ALA A 135 -0.89 -15.46 17.80
N GLY A 136 -0.94 -14.19 18.22
CA GLY A 136 -1.02 -13.04 17.32
C GLY A 136 0.19 -12.91 16.41
N GLN A 137 1.40 -13.09 16.95
CA GLN A 137 2.64 -13.14 16.16
C GLN A 137 2.65 -14.30 15.17
N LYS A 138 2.18 -15.48 15.57
CA LYS A 138 2.05 -16.64 14.67
C LYS A 138 1.06 -16.35 13.55
N LEU A 139 -0.09 -15.75 13.86
CA LEU A 139 -1.10 -15.38 12.88
C LEU A 139 -0.53 -14.42 11.83
N LEU A 140 0.15 -13.34 12.25
CA LEU A 140 0.79 -12.38 11.34
C LEU A 140 1.76 -13.05 10.36
N LYS A 141 2.61 -13.95 10.86
CA LYS A 141 3.61 -14.65 10.04
C LYS A 141 2.99 -15.67 9.09
N GLN A 142 1.91 -16.32 9.51
CA GLN A 142 1.28 -17.41 8.76
C GLN A 142 0.24 -16.93 7.75
N GLN A 143 -0.36 -15.76 7.96
CA GLN A 143 -1.44 -15.25 7.11
C GLN A 143 -1.07 -15.20 5.61
N PRO A 144 0.10 -14.71 5.18
CA PRO A 144 0.48 -14.76 3.76
C PRO A 144 0.65 -16.19 3.24
N GLN A 145 1.18 -17.11 4.06
CA GLN A 145 1.39 -18.51 3.67
C GLN A 145 0.06 -19.25 3.48
N ILE A 146 -0.89 -19.03 4.40
CA ILE A 146 -2.24 -19.57 4.33
C ILE A 146 -2.95 -19.04 3.08
N GLY A 147 -2.89 -17.73 2.82
CA GLY A 147 -3.47 -17.13 1.62
C GLY A 147 -2.90 -17.71 0.33
N ASN A 148 -1.57 -17.87 0.26
CA ASN A 148 -0.90 -18.49 -0.89
C ASN A 148 -1.28 -19.97 -1.07
N ALA A 149 -1.44 -20.72 0.02
CA ALA A 149 -1.88 -22.11 -0.04
C ALA A 149 -3.31 -22.23 -0.62
N ILE A 150 -4.24 -21.42 -0.11
CA ILE A 150 -5.63 -21.37 -0.60
C ILE A 150 -5.65 -21.00 -2.09
N ALA A 151 -4.90 -19.98 -2.50
CA ALA A 151 -4.80 -19.57 -3.90
C ALA A 151 -4.21 -20.69 -4.79
N GLY A 152 -3.14 -21.34 -4.35
CA GLY A 152 -2.51 -22.44 -5.08
C GLY A 152 -3.41 -23.65 -5.25
N GLU A 153 -4.15 -24.04 -4.21
CA GLU A 153 -5.14 -25.12 -4.29
C GLU A 153 -6.29 -24.77 -5.25
N THR A 154 -6.77 -23.53 -5.18
CA THR A 154 -7.81 -23.02 -6.08
C THR A 154 -7.34 -23.03 -7.53
N LEU A 155 -6.13 -22.55 -7.81
CA LEU A 155 -5.54 -22.55 -9.15
C LEU A 155 -5.33 -23.96 -9.68
N LYS A 156 -4.84 -24.89 -8.86
CA LYS A 156 -4.68 -26.30 -9.25
C LYS A 156 -6.02 -26.94 -9.62
N SER A 157 -7.09 -26.59 -8.92
CA SER A 157 -8.45 -27.03 -9.27
C SER A 157 -8.95 -26.38 -10.57
N ALA A 158 -8.71 -25.08 -10.74
CA ALA A 158 -9.05 -24.34 -11.94
C ALA A 158 -8.31 -24.88 -13.17
N GLU A 159 -7.01 -25.17 -13.09
CA GLU A 159 -6.19 -25.74 -14.16
C GLU A 159 -6.79 -27.04 -14.69
N LYS A 160 -7.17 -27.97 -13.80
CA LYS A 160 -7.81 -29.24 -14.20
C LYS A 160 -9.08 -29.04 -15.02
N THR A 161 -9.81 -27.96 -14.75
CA THR A 161 -11.10 -27.68 -15.39
C THR A 161 -10.98 -26.78 -16.62
N LEU A 162 -10.11 -25.77 -16.55
CA LEU A 162 -9.97 -24.72 -17.56
C LEU A 162 -8.94 -25.07 -18.62
N LEU A 163 -7.85 -25.78 -18.28
CA LEU A 163 -6.78 -26.07 -19.23
C LEU A 163 -7.30 -26.81 -20.48
N PRO A 164 -8.15 -27.86 -20.38
CA PRO A 164 -8.70 -28.51 -21.57
C PRO A 164 -9.56 -27.57 -22.42
N LYS A 165 -10.33 -26.68 -21.79
CA LYS A 165 -11.17 -25.69 -22.50
C LYS A 165 -10.31 -24.65 -23.22
N MET A 166 -9.23 -24.20 -22.58
CA MET A 166 -8.26 -23.27 -23.18
C MET A 166 -7.55 -23.92 -24.38
N GLN A 167 -7.14 -25.18 -24.26
CA GLN A 167 -6.56 -25.95 -25.37
C GLN A 167 -7.55 -26.06 -26.55
N ALA A 168 -8.81 -26.39 -26.29
CA ALA A 168 -9.85 -26.47 -27.32
C ALA A 168 -10.10 -25.11 -27.99
N ALA A 169 -10.11 -24.01 -27.22
CA ALA A 169 -10.23 -22.66 -27.76
C ALA A 169 -9.03 -22.29 -28.64
N ALA A 170 -7.81 -22.59 -28.19
CA ALA A 170 -6.58 -22.36 -28.95
C ALA A 170 -6.56 -23.16 -30.26
N GLU A 171 -6.97 -24.42 -30.22
CA GLU A 171 -7.09 -25.27 -31.42
C GLU A 171 -8.15 -24.71 -32.39
N THR A 172 -9.30 -24.29 -31.88
CA THR A 172 -10.38 -23.69 -32.68
C THR A 172 -9.89 -22.43 -33.40
N TYR A 173 -9.22 -21.53 -32.67
CA TYR A 173 -8.65 -20.33 -33.26
C TYR A 173 -7.55 -20.66 -34.28
N GLY A 174 -6.64 -21.58 -33.95
CA GLY A 174 -5.59 -22.05 -34.87
C GLY A 174 -6.14 -22.61 -36.18
N LYS A 175 -7.24 -23.39 -36.14
CA LYS A 175 -7.92 -23.88 -37.34
C LYS A 175 -8.55 -22.76 -38.16
N SER A 176 -9.09 -21.73 -37.51
CA SER A 176 -9.71 -20.59 -38.22
C SER A 176 -8.71 -19.78 -39.04
N ILE A 177 -7.47 -19.66 -38.58
CA ILE A 177 -6.40 -18.93 -39.28
C ILE A 177 -5.63 -19.82 -40.28
N ALA A 178 -5.64 -21.15 -40.10
CA ALA A 178 -4.92 -22.09 -40.96
C ALA A 178 -5.70 -22.53 -42.20
N LYS A 179 -7.04 -22.43 -42.19
CA LYS A 179 -7.85 -22.67 -43.40
C LYS A 179 -7.69 -21.48 -44.36
N LYS A 180 -6.87 -21.70 -45.39
CA LYS A 180 -6.97 -20.99 -46.67
C LYS A 180 -8.06 -21.60 -47.53
#